data_AF-A0A7J6HY15-F1
#
_entry.id   AF-A0A7J6HY15-F1
#
_cell.length_a   1.000
_cell.length_b   1.000
_cell.length_c   1.000
_cell.angle_alpha   90.00
_cell.angle_beta   90.00
_cell.angle_gamma   90.00
#
_symmetry.space_group_name_H-M   'P 1'
#
loop_
_entity.id
_entity.type
_entity.pdbx_description
1 polymer ?
#
loop_
_entity_poly.entity_id
_entity_poly.type
_entity_poly.pdbx_seq_one_letter_code
_entity_poly.pdbx_strand_id
1 'polypeptide(L)'
;MLDRPPDAYASCYEPAVWKAFVAKRCNPEWEKKRKKMQDIRSKNTYNHHASRVGVKKVEEKLEKELGHQFTIYDKADLWIRIHKNKKGELDGPAQEVADRIISSIYHICA
;
A
#
# COMPACT_ATOMS: atom_id res chain seq x y z
N MET A 1 15.66 18.77 20.39
CA MET A 1 14.59 18.83 19.35
C MET A 1 13.81 17.51 19.26
N LEU A 2 13.15 17.14 20.35
CA LEU A 2 11.90 16.37 20.42
C LEU A 2 11.22 16.69 21.78
N ASP A 3 11.62 17.80 22.42
CA ASP A 3 11.41 18.05 23.85
C ASP A 3 9.96 18.43 24.17
N ARG A 4 9.23 18.92 23.15
CA ARG A 4 7.81 19.21 23.20
C ARG A 4 7.11 18.60 21.98
N PRO A 5 5.90 18.03 22.12
CA PRO A 5 5.12 17.57 20.99
C PRO A 5 4.70 18.73 20.07
N PRO A 6 4.28 18.44 18.83
CA PRO A 6 3.65 19.43 17.97
C PRO A 6 2.45 20.08 18.67
N ASP A 7 2.22 21.37 18.45
CA ASP A 7 1.21 22.14 19.18
C ASP A 7 -0.22 21.59 19.00
N ALA A 8 -0.49 20.93 17.87
CA ALA A 8 -1.76 20.24 17.63
C ALA A 8 -2.09 19.15 18.67
N TYR A 9 -1.08 18.60 19.34
CA TYR A 9 -1.24 17.60 20.39
C TYR A 9 -1.03 18.16 21.79
N ALA A 10 -0.77 19.47 21.93
CA ALA A 10 -0.38 20.06 23.22
C ALA A 10 -1.46 19.94 24.30
N SER A 11 -2.74 19.85 23.91
CA SER A 11 -3.88 19.74 24.81
C SER A 11 -4.24 18.29 25.19
N CYS A 12 -3.63 17.29 24.56
CA CYS A 12 -4.08 15.89 24.67
C CYS A 12 -2.95 14.90 25.00
N TYR A 13 -1.88 15.37 25.66
CA TYR A 13 -0.78 14.51 26.07
C TYR A 13 -0.38 14.74 27.53
N GLU A 14 0.06 13.66 28.17
CA GLU A 14 0.75 13.73 29.45
C GLU A 14 2.26 13.85 29.21
N PRO A 15 2.98 14.76 29.90
CA PRO A 15 4.42 14.94 29.74
C PRO A 15 5.23 13.65 29.91
N ALA A 16 4.82 12.78 30.84
CA ALA A 16 5.47 11.49 31.08
C ALA A 16 5.36 10.54 29.85
N VAL A 17 4.19 10.50 29.22
CA VAL A 17 3.93 9.69 28.01
C VAL A 17 4.77 10.19 26.83
N TRP A 18 4.88 11.51 26.67
CA TRP A 18 5.74 12.10 25.64
C TRP A 18 7.21 11.77 25.86
N LYS A 19 7.70 11.90 27.09
CA LYS A 19 9.09 11.55 27.43
C LYS A 19 9.39 10.07 27.12
N ALA A 20 8.49 9.17 27.47
CA ALA A 20 8.63 7.74 27.15
C ALA A 20 8.63 7.48 25.64
N PHE A 21 7.76 8.17 24.88
CA PHE A 21 7.73 8.10 23.43
C PHE A 21 9.05 8.56 22.81
N VAL A 22 9.58 9.71 23.24
CA VAL A 22 10.86 10.26 22.75
C VAL A 22 12.01 9.29 23.06
N ALA A 23 12.09 8.77 24.28
CA ALA A 23 13.10 7.79 24.66
C ALA A 23 13.07 6.55 23.75
N LYS A 24 11.87 6.05 23.41
CA LYS A 24 11.71 4.92 22.48
C LYS A 24 12.15 5.27 21.06
N ARG A 25 11.86 6.47 20.57
CA ARG A 25 12.23 6.92 19.21
C ARG A 25 13.72 7.25 19.07
N CYS A 26 14.36 7.71 20.14
CA CYS A 26 15.79 8.00 20.17
C CYS A 26 16.66 6.76 20.46
N ASN A 27 16.04 5.59 20.68
CA ASN A 27 16.79 4.34 20.87
C ASN A 27 17.53 3.96 19.56
N PRO A 28 18.85 3.70 19.59
CA PRO A 28 19.63 3.29 18.42
C PRO A 28 19.08 2.05 17.70
N GLU A 29 18.52 1.08 18.43
CA GLU A 29 17.90 -0.11 17.84
C GLU A 29 16.64 0.26 17.04
N TRP A 30 15.88 1.22 17.54
CA TRP A 30 14.69 1.72 16.85
C TRP A 30 15.08 2.38 15.53
N GLU A 31 16.10 3.23 15.53
CA GLU A 31 16.59 3.91 14.33
C GLU A 31 17.14 2.93 13.30
N LYS A 32 17.91 1.92 13.74
CA LYS A 32 18.39 0.83 12.87
C LYS A 32 17.22 0.09 12.22
N LYS A 33 16.20 -0.27 13.00
CA LYS A 33 14.99 -0.92 12.49
C LYS A 33 14.24 -0.03 11.50
N ARG A 34 14.10 1.26 11.81
CA ARG A 34 13.42 2.24 10.95
C ARG A 34 14.12 2.34 9.59
N LYS A 35 15.43 2.56 9.57
CA LYS A 35 16.22 2.66 8.32
C LYS A 35 16.11 1.39 7.48
N LYS A 36 16.27 0.22 8.10
CA LYS A 36 16.09 -1.07 7.41
C LYS A 36 14.73 -1.17 6.71
N MET A 37 13.66 -0.74 7.37
CA MET A 37 12.31 -0.79 6.76
C MET A 37 12.13 0.26 5.65
N GLN A 38 12.76 1.43 5.79
CA GLN A 38 12.78 2.45 4.73
C GLN A 38 13.55 1.96 3.50
N ASP A 39 14.68 1.27 3.68
CA ASP A 39 15.48 0.69 2.60
C ASP A 39 14.76 -0.47 1.91
N ILE A 40 13.95 -1.24 2.63
CA ILE A 40 13.07 -2.26 2.03
C ILE A 40 11.96 -1.56 1.23
N ARG A 41 11.36 -0.50 1.78
CA ARG A 41 10.26 0.23 1.11
C ARG A 41 10.74 0.95 -0.15
N SER A 42 11.96 1.50 -0.17
CA SER A 42 12.51 2.18 -1.35
C SER A 42 12.76 1.24 -2.53
N LYS A 43 12.92 -0.06 -2.25
CA LYS A 43 13.03 -1.11 -3.28
C LYS A 43 11.67 -1.59 -3.83
N ASN A 44 10.55 -1.07 -3.33
CA ASN A 44 9.24 -1.47 -3.83
C ASN A 44 8.95 -0.85 -5.20
N THR A 45 9.13 -1.63 -6.25
CA THR A 45 8.92 -1.22 -7.65
C THR A 45 7.46 -1.02 -8.02
N TYR A 46 6.55 -1.82 -7.44
CA TYR A 46 5.12 -1.80 -7.77
C TYR A 46 4.33 -1.30 -6.57
N ASN A 47 3.89 -0.04 -6.63
CA ASN A 47 3.12 0.53 -5.55
C ASN A 47 1.67 0.04 -5.61
N HIS A 48 1.24 -0.56 -4.50
CA HIS A 48 -0.12 -0.97 -4.30
C HIS A 48 -0.99 0.25 -3.98
N HIS A 49 -2.08 0.44 -4.72
CA HIS A 49 -3.01 1.58 -4.56
C HIS A 49 -4.34 1.19 -3.93
N ALA A 50 -4.63 -0.10 -3.81
CA ALA A 50 -5.70 -0.55 -2.94
C ALA A 50 -5.37 -0.13 -1.50
N SER A 51 -6.25 0.67 -0.92
CA SER A 51 -6.14 1.25 0.43
C SER A 51 -5.99 0.16 1.51
N ARG A 52 -6.09 0.52 2.81
CA ARG A 52 -6.03 -0.39 3.96
C ARG A 52 -6.95 -1.63 3.89
N VAL A 53 -7.99 -1.60 3.07
CA VAL A 53 -8.94 -2.72 2.92
C VAL A 53 -8.40 -3.81 1.97
N GLY A 54 -7.38 -3.50 1.17
CA GLY A 54 -6.65 -4.47 0.35
C GLY A 54 -7.48 -5.11 -0.77
N VAL A 55 -7.12 -6.35 -1.10
CA VAL A 55 -7.68 -7.16 -2.18
C VAL A 55 -9.19 -7.37 -2.03
N LYS A 56 -9.67 -7.61 -0.80
CA LYS A 56 -11.09 -7.90 -0.54
C LYS A 56 -12.03 -6.82 -1.05
N LYS A 57 -11.67 -5.54 -0.89
CA LYS A 57 -12.49 -4.43 -1.40
C LYS A 57 -12.47 -4.34 -2.92
N VAL A 58 -11.36 -4.75 -3.53
CA VAL A 58 -11.25 -4.82 -4.99
C VAL A 58 -12.14 -5.95 -5.52
N GLU A 59 -12.15 -7.09 -4.85
CA GLU A 59 -13.06 -8.22 -5.14
C GLU A 59 -14.52 -7.81 -4.99
N GLU A 60 -14.91 -7.19 -3.86
CA GLU A 60 -16.28 -6.70 -3.65
C GLU A 60 -16.73 -5.68 -4.71
N LYS A 61 -15.81 -4.84 -5.19
CA LYS A 61 -16.10 -3.87 -6.25
C LYS A 61 -16.28 -4.58 -7.60
N LEU A 62 -15.41 -5.55 -7.87
CA LEU A 62 -15.46 -6.37 -9.08
C LEU A 62 -16.75 -7.21 -9.12
N GLU A 63 -17.16 -7.78 -8.00
CA GLU A 63 -18.40 -8.53 -7.83
C GLU A 63 -19.62 -7.69 -8.17
N LYS A 64 -19.66 -6.44 -7.67
CA LYS A 64 -20.73 -5.49 -7.98
C LYS A 64 -20.74 -5.08 -9.46
N GLU A 65 -19.57 -4.89 -10.07
CA GLU A 65 -19.44 -4.54 -11.49
C GLU A 65 -19.89 -5.70 -12.40
N LEU A 66 -19.63 -6.95 -12.01
CA LEU A 66 -19.99 -8.17 -12.76
C LEU A 66 -21.35 -8.76 -12.38
N GLY A 67 -22.14 -8.07 -11.55
CA GLY A 67 -23.49 -8.52 -11.18
C GLY A 67 -23.52 -9.84 -10.40
N HIS A 68 -22.51 -10.10 -9.55
CA HIS A 68 -22.41 -11.31 -8.72
C HIS A 68 -22.35 -12.65 -9.49
N GLN A 69 -21.99 -12.64 -10.78
CA GLN A 69 -21.93 -13.86 -11.59
C GLN A 69 -20.71 -14.75 -11.31
N PHE A 70 -19.64 -14.21 -10.73
CA PHE A 70 -18.38 -14.94 -10.56
C PHE A 70 -17.98 -15.01 -9.08
N THR A 71 -17.61 -16.22 -8.63
CA THR A 71 -17.08 -16.48 -7.29
C THR A 71 -15.56 -16.60 -7.26
N ILE A 72 -14.93 -16.77 -8.43
CA ILE A 72 -13.49 -16.91 -8.60
C ILE A 72 -13.04 -15.82 -9.58
N TYR A 73 -12.16 -14.92 -9.12
CA TYR A 73 -11.58 -13.87 -9.92
C TYR A 73 -10.19 -14.23 -10.38
N ASP A 74 -9.85 -13.87 -11.62
CA ASP A 74 -8.50 -14.01 -12.10
C ASP A 74 -7.54 -13.13 -11.28
N LYS A 75 -6.43 -13.74 -10.86
CA LYS A 75 -5.42 -13.09 -10.03
C LYS A 75 -4.69 -12.02 -10.82
N ALA A 76 -4.55 -12.18 -12.14
CA ALA A 76 -3.93 -11.18 -12.99
C ALA A 76 -4.80 -9.92 -13.08
N ASP A 77 -6.11 -10.08 -13.27
CA ASP A 77 -7.08 -8.98 -13.23
C ASP A 77 -7.11 -8.25 -11.87
N LEU A 78 -7.12 -9.00 -10.77
CA LEU A 78 -7.02 -8.42 -9.44
C LEU A 78 -5.73 -7.62 -9.26
N TRP A 79 -4.60 -8.16 -9.71
CA TRP A 79 -3.30 -7.49 -9.64
C TRP A 79 -3.33 -6.16 -10.40
N ILE A 80 -3.84 -6.13 -11.63
CA ILE A 80 -3.96 -4.91 -12.44
C ILE A 80 -4.83 -3.88 -11.72
N ARG A 81 -5.99 -4.28 -11.20
CA ARG A 81 -6.93 -3.37 -10.53
C ARG A 81 -6.37 -2.78 -9.23
N ILE A 82 -5.61 -3.57 -8.50
CA ILE A 82 -4.96 -3.17 -7.25
C ILE A 82 -3.87 -2.10 -7.45
N HIS A 83 -3.18 -2.17 -8.59
CA HIS A 83 -2.10 -1.24 -8.93
C HIS A 83 -2.59 -0.02 -9.69
N LYS A 84 -3.90 0.08 -10.00
CA LYS A 84 -4.49 1.30 -10.54
C LYS A 84 -4.64 2.36 -9.47
N ASN A 85 -4.21 3.58 -9.79
CA ASN A 85 -4.40 4.76 -8.95
C ASN A 85 -5.89 5.17 -8.89
N LYS A 86 -6.22 6.22 -8.14
CA LYS A 86 -7.60 6.73 -8.02
C LYS A 86 -8.22 7.21 -9.35
N LYS A 87 -7.40 7.55 -10.34
CA LYS A 87 -7.83 7.93 -11.70
C LYS A 87 -8.02 6.72 -12.62
N GLY A 88 -7.63 5.52 -12.17
CA GLY A 88 -7.69 4.30 -12.97
C GLY A 88 -6.45 4.02 -13.81
N GLU A 89 -5.39 4.81 -13.64
CA GLU A 89 -4.13 4.69 -14.39
C GLU A 89 -3.13 3.82 -13.61
N LEU A 90 -2.27 3.11 -14.33
CA LEU A 90 -1.11 2.41 -13.75
C LEU A 90 0.10 3.35 -13.82
N ASP A 91 0.94 3.31 -12.79
CA ASP A 91 2.14 4.13 -12.72
C ASP A 91 3.42 3.33 -12.97
N GLY A 92 4.32 3.94 -13.76
CA GLY A 92 5.69 3.47 -13.95
C GLY A 92 5.79 1.99 -14.33
N PRO A 93 6.64 1.19 -13.64
CA PRO A 93 6.87 -0.21 -14.00
C PRO A 93 5.63 -1.11 -13.92
N ALA A 94 4.56 -0.71 -13.24
CA ALA A 94 3.35 -1.52 -13.16
C ALA A 94 2.62 -1.61 -14.50
N GLN A 95 2.78 -0.61 -15.38
CA GLN A 95 2.19 -0.61 -16.72
C GLN A 95 2.78 -1.73 -17.58
N GLU A 96 4.12 -1.86 -17.63
CA GLU A 96 4.80 -2.90 -18.43
C GLU A 96 4.39 -4.31 -18.02
N VAL A 97 4.18 -4.54 -16.72
CA VAL A 97 3.72 -5.83 -16.20
C VAL A 97 2.28 -6.10 -16.62
N ALA A 98 1.40 -5.10 -16.54
CA ALA A 98 0.03 -5.24 -16.99
C ALA A 98 -0.04 -5.53 -18.50
N ASP A 99 0.75 -4.82 -19.31
CA ASP A 99 0.81 -5.02 -20.76
C ASP A 99 1.26 -6.46 -21.09
N ARG A 100 2.26 -6.99 -20.37
CA ARG A 100 2.70 -8.37 -20.53
C ARG A 100 1.63 -9.38 -20.12
N ILE A 101 0.93 -9.14 -19.02
CA ILE A 101 -0.19 -10.01 -18.57
C ILE A 101 -1.26 -10.05 -19.67
N ILE A 102 -1.67 -8.88 -20.17
CA ILE A 102 -2.69 -8.74 -21.20
C ILE A 102 -2.24 -9.45 -22.49
N SER A 103 -1.01 -9.20 -22.95
CA SER A 103 -0.46 -9.84 -24.15
C SER A 103 -0.39 -11.36 -24.02
N SER A 104 -0.06 -11.89 -22.83
CA SER A 104 0.01 -13.32 -22.59
C SER A 104 -1.37 -13.98 -22.64
N ILE A 105 -2.42 -13.28 -22.20
CA ILE A 105 -3.80 -13.78 -22.26
C ILE A 105 -4.25 -13.88 -23.73
N TYR A 106 -3.98 -12.86 -24.54
CA TYR A 106 -4.36 -12.84 -25.96
C TYR A 106 -3.61 -13.87 -26.82
N HIS A 107 -2.37 -14.24 -26.46
CA HIS A 107 -1.59 -15.23 -27.20
C HIS A 107 -2.03 -16.68 -26.93
N ILE A 108 -2.79 -16.94 -25.86
CA ILE A 108 -3.31 -18.28 -25.52
C ILE A 108 -4.67 -18.53 -26.18
N CYS A 109 -5.38 -17.47 -26.58
CA CYS A 109 -6.72 -17.56 -27.19
C CYS A 109 -6.72 -17.43 -28.72
N ALA A 110 -5.56 -17.39 -29.38
CA ALA A 110 -5.39 -17.41 -30.84
C ALA A 110 -4.89 -18.79 -31.29
#